data_AF-A0A6G7LXJ6-F1
#
_entry.id   AF-A0A6G7LXJ6-F1
#
_cell.length_a   1.000
_cell.length_b   1.000
_cell.length_c   1.000
_cell.angle_alpha   90.00
_cell.angle_beta   90.00
_cell.angle_gamma   90.00
#
_symmetry.space_group_name_H-M   'P 1'
#
loop_
_entity.id
_entity.type
_entity.pdbx_description
1 polymer ?
#
loop_
_entity_poly.entity_id
_entity_poly.type
_entity_poly.pdbx_seq_one_letter_code
_entity_poly.pdbx_strand_id
1 'polypeptide(L)'
;MWVKGQRHGRASPKRLDLGVWGSATALILVVTLSSAAFLLPQTQLPWLAAINLILVAHGMLQRGAIGGVIRFVLLQLGFTLGLYALMHGGEQLGQGTLAVARITLALLPGWWLSVTVRPERIGEVLCLVMPAKWAFVVAASIGLLPFMTQEIAEIYQLQRLRGARIAPKQLLNPRNWPELAYCVLFPLLIQLLKLAKQMALAAKSRHFGHTSKPTHWQDTRSEHGNK
;
A
#
# COMPACT_ATOMS: atom_id res chain seq x y z
N MET A 1 11.08 11.94 36.02
CA MET A 1 9.61 12.01 35.87
C MET A 1 9.24 11.69 34.43
N TRP A 2 8.44 10.63 34.23
CA TRP A 2 7.78 10.20 32.97
C TRP A 2 8.64 9.62 31.82
N VAL A 3 9.17 8.42 32.04
CA VAL A 3 9.25 7.39 30.97
C VAL A 3 7.91 6.66 30.99
N LYS A 4 7.03 6.95 30.04
CA LYS A 4 5.70 6.33 29.95
C LYS A 4 5.57 5.54 28.65
N GLY A 5 5.63 4.22 28.80
CA GLY A 5 4.95 3.26 27.93
C GLY A 5 5.63 2.97 26.61
N GLN A 6 6.62 2.06 26.63
CA GLN A 6 6.81 1.13 25.53
C GLN A 6 5.46 0.51 25.19
N ARG A 7 4.83 0.98 24.11
CA ARG A 7 3.64 0.32 23.58
C ARG A 7 4.06 -1.08 23.18
N HIS A 8 3.46 -2.05 23.86
CA HIS A 8 3.48 -3.47 23.51
C HIS A 8 3.62 -3.65 22.01
N GLY A 9 4.65 -4.42 21.61
CA GLY A 9 4.78 -4.95 20.27
C GLY A 9 3.45 -5.60 19.90
N ARG A 10 2.67 -4.90 19.07
CA ARG A 10 1.63 -5.57 18.29
C ARG A 10 2.37 -6.65 17.55
N ALA A 11 2.10 -7.90 17.89
CA ALA A 11 2.55 -9.03 17.10
C ALA A 11 2.28 -8.67 15.64
N SER A 12 3.35 -8.47 14.86
CA SER A 12 3.19 -8.20 13.44
C SER A 12 2.29 -9.31 12.92
N PRO A 13 1.19 -8.97 12.21
CA PRO A 13 0.28 -9.98 11.71
C PRO A 13 1.13 -11.04 11.01
N LYS A 14 0.92 -12.31 11.34
CA LYS A 14 1.56 -13.43 10.63
C LYS A 14 1.01 -13.38 9.20
N ARG A 15 1.61 -12.53 8.37
CA ARG A 15 1.35 -12.45 6.94
C ARG A 15 1.78 -13.79 6.37
N LEU A 16 0.86 -14.44 5.67
CA LEU A 16 1.12 -15.72 5.04
C LEU A 16 2.31 -15.52 4.08
N ASP A 17 3.38 -16.28 4.25
CA ASP A 17 4.51 -16.28 3.32
C ASP A 17 4.10 -17.14 2.12
N LEU A 18 3.20 -16.60 1.28
CA LEU A 18 2.90 -17.21 -0.01
C LEU A 18 4.18 -17.14 -0.84
N GLY A 19 4.61 -18.28 -1.38
CA GLY A 19 5.64 -18.29 -2.41
C GLY A 19 5.27 -17.37 -3.58
N VAL A 20 6.25 -17.08 -4.44
CA VAL A 20 6.09 -16.13 -5.55
C VAL A 20 4.87 -16.47 -6.43
N TRP A 21 4.67 -17.75 -6.72
CA TRP A 21 3.50 -18.23 -7.46
C TRP A 21 2.16 -18.02 -6.75
N GLY A 22 2.11 -18.21 -5.42
CA GLY A 22 0.91 -17.94 -4.63
C GLY A 22 0.57 -16.45 -4.55
N SER A 23 1.60 -15.59 -4.52
CA SER A 23 1.41 -14.14 -4.61
C SER A 23 0.92 -13.70 -5.99
N ALA A 24 1.38 -14.36 -7.06
CA ALA A 24 0.93 -14.10 -8.43
C ALA A 24 -0.53 -14.51 -8.65
N THR A 25 -0.96 -15.67 -8.16
CA THR A 25 -2.36 -16.09 -8.25
C THR A 25 -3.27 -15.18 -7.43
N ALA A 26 -2.83 -14.74 -6.25
CA ALA A 26 -3.56 -13.76 -5.45
C ALA A 26 -3.74 -12.42 -6.20
N LEU A 27 -2.70 -11.93 -6.88
CA LEU A 27 -2.78 -10.71 -7.70
C LEU A 27 -3.77 -10.85 -8.85
N ILE A 28 -3.73 -11.96 -9.58
CA ILE A 28 -4.67 -12.23 -10.69
C ILE A 28 -6.11 -12.33 -10.16
N LEU A 29 -6.30 -13.03 -9.03
CA LEU A 29 -7.60 -13.19 -8.38
C LEU A 29 -8.17 -11.82 -7.95
N VAL A 30 -7.34 -10.93 -7.43
CA VAL A 30 -7.75 -9.58 -7.03
C VAL A 30 -8.15 -8.75 -8.23
N VAL A 31 -7.34 -8.73 -9.29
CA VAL A 31 -7.65 -7.98 -10.52
C VAL A 31 -8.94 -8.48 -11.17
N THR A 32 -9.12 -9.80 -11.23
CA THR A 32 -10.33 -10.41 -11.80
C THR A 32 -11.57 -10.11 -10.96
N LEU A 33 -11.52 -10.25 -9.63
CA LEU A 33 -12.65 -9.90 -8.76
C LEU A 33 -12.98 -8.41 -8.78
N SER A 34 -11.97 -7.54 -8.76
CA SER A 34 -12.17 -6.08 -8.85
C SER A 34 -12.76 -5.68 -10.21
N SER A 35 -12.32 -6.29 -11.31
CA SER A 35 -12.89 -6.03 -12.65
C SER A 35 -14.32 -6.56 -12.77
N ALA A 36 -14.59 -7.73 -12.20
CA ALA A 36 -15.92 -8.34 -12.18
C ALA A 36 -16.95 -7.47 -11.41
N ALA A 37 -16.52 -6.75 -10.36
CA ALA A 37 -17.39 -5.83 -9.63
C ALA A 37 -18.00 -4.70 -10.49
N PHE A 38 -17.31 -4.29 -11.56
CA PHE A 38 -17.81 -3.27 -12.49
C PHE A 38 -18.59 -3.87 -13.67
N LEU A 39 -18.17 -5.03 -14.16
CA LEU A 39 -18.72 -5.63 -15.39
C LEU A 39 -20.00 -6.44 -15.14
N LEU A 40 -20.24 -6.90 -13.90
CA LEU A 40 -21.36 -7.82 -13.62
C LEU A 40 -22.74 -7.13 -13.55
N PRO A 41 -23.78 -7.75 -14.15
CA PRO A 41 -25.17 -7.33 -14.02
C PRO A 41 -25.67 -7.36 -12.57
N GLN A 42 -26.69 -6.55 -12.27
CA GLN A 42 -27.25 -6.39 -10.91
C GLN A 42 -27.74 -7.71 -10.28
N THR A 43 -28.15 -8.68 -11.09
CA THR A 43 -28.59 -10.01 -10.66
C THR A 43 -27.46 -10.91 -10.14
N GLN A 44 -26.21 -10.70 -10.57
CA GLN A 44 -25.06 -11.53 -10.18
C GLN A 44 -24.20 -10.89 -9.06
N LEU A 45 -24.51 -9.64 -8.67
CA LEU A 45 -23.89 -8.96 -7.52
C LEU A 45 -23.91 -9.75 -6.20
N PRO A 46 -24.99 -10.46 -5.80
CA PRO A 46 -24.99 -11.19 -4.52
C PRO A 46 -24.00 -12.36 -4.51
N TRP A 47 -23.75 -13.00 -5.65
CA TRP A 47 -22.75 -14.07 -5.75
C TRP A 47 -21.33 -13.53 -5.57
N LEU A 48 -21.02 -12.40 -6.21
CA LEU A 48 -19.75 -11.71 -6.02
C LEU A 48 -19.58 -11.24 -4.57
N ALA A 49 -20.65 -10.77 -3.93
CA ALA A 49 -20.64 -10.40 -2.52
C ALA A 49 -20.34 -11.60 -1.62
N ALA A 50 -20.91 -12.78 -1.89
CA ALA A 50 -20.63 -14.00 -1.13
C ALA A 50 -19.14 -14.40 -1.23
N ILE A 51 -18.57 -14.38 -2.45
CA ILE A 51 -17.13 -14.67 -2.66
C ILE A 51 -16.25 -13.67 -1.90
N ASN A 52 -16.55 -12.38 -2.02
CA ASN A 52 -15.82 -11.35 -1.28
C ASN A 52 -15.95 -11.50 0.24
N LEU A 53 -17.10 -11.95 0.74
CA LEU A 53 -17.31 -12.19 2.17
C LEU A 53 -16.44 -13.34 2.68
N ILE A 54 -16.26 -14.40 1.87
CA ILE A 54 -15.31 -15.49 2.17
C ILE A 54 -13.87 -14.96 2.21
N LEU A 55 -13.48 -14.12 1.24
CA LEU A 55 -12.16 -13.46 1.27
C LEU A 55 -11.98 -12.62 2.53
N VAL A 56 -12.98 -11.81 2.89
CA VAL A 56 -12.94 -10.98 4.09
C VAL A 56 -12.82 -11.84 5.35
N ALA A 57 -13.60 -12.91 5.46
CA ALA A 57 -13.51 -13.85 6.58
C ALA A 57 -12.10 -14.47 6.69
N HIS A 58 -11.48 -14.84 5.57
CA HIS A 58 -10.10 -15.30 5.53
C HIS A 58 -9.11 -14.21 5.98
N GLY A 59 -9.31 -12.96 5.54
CA GLY A 59 -8.51 -11.81 5.97
C GLY A 59 -8.68 -11.47 7.46
N MET A 60 -9.88 -11.65 8.01
CA MET A 60 -10.16 -11.51 9.45
C MET A 60 -9.43 -12.57 10.27
N LEU A 61 -9.42 -13.81 9.79
CA LEU A 61 -8.70 -14.91 10.44
C LEU A 61 -7.20 -14.63 10.55
N GLN A 62 -6.64 -13.92 9.56
CA GLN A 62 -5.26 -13.43 9.56
C GLN A 62 -5.04 -12.14 10.39
N ARG A 63 -6.02 -11.76 11.22
CA ARG A 63 -6.01 -10.55 12.08
C ARG A 63 -5.89 -9.23 11.30
N GLY A 64 -6.46 -9.18 10.09
CA GLY A 64 -6.59 -7.93 9.33
C GLY A 64 -7.43 -6.89 10.07
N ALA A 65 -6.95 -5.65 10.16
CA ALA A 65 -7.69 -4.55 10.79
C ALA A 65 -8.81 -4.03 9.85
N ILE A 66 -10.00 -4.63 9.95
CA ILE A 66 -11.17 -4.24 9.16
C ILE A 66 -11.72 -2.85 9.50
N GLY A 67 -11.42 -2.32 10.69
CA GLY A 67 -11.92 -1.02 11.11
C GLY A 67 -11.60 0.12 10.14
N GLY A 68 -10.48 0.03 9.41
CA GLY A 68 -10.15 0.99 8.35
C GLY A 68 -11.10 0.91 7.15
N VAL A 69 -11.42 -0.30 6.69
CA VAL A 69 -12.34 -0.55 5.56
C VAL A 69 -13.75 -0.10 5.93
N ILE A 70 -14.24 -0.45 7.12
CA ILE A 70 -15.57 -0.03 7.58
C ILE A 70 -15.65 1.50 7.63
N ARG A 71 -14.64 2.18 8.18
CA ARG A 71 -14.61 3.65 8.19
C ARG A 71 -14.61 4.24 6.79
N PHE A 72 -13.84 3.67 5.87
CA PHE A 72 -13.81 4.12 4.48
C PHE A 72 -15.19 3.95 3.81
N VAL A 73 -15.82 2.79 3.98
CA VAL A 73 -17.16 2.51 3.43
C VAL A 73 -18.19 3.48 4.02
N LEU A 74 -18.17 3.72 5.34
CA LEU A 74 -19.09 4.66 5.98
C LEU A 74 -18.90 6.10 5.49
N LEU A 75 -17.65 6.56 5.39
CA LEU A 75 -17.34 7.90 4.89
C LEU A 75 -17.76 8.05 3.42
N GLN A 76 -17.43 7.06 2.59
CA GLN A 76 -17.79 7.06 1.18
C GLN A 76 -19.30 7.00 0.99
N LEU A 77 -20.01 6.15 1.74
CA LEU A 77 -21.45 6.01 1.71
C LEU A 77 -22.12 7.34 2.07
N GLY A 78 -21.71 7.96 3.18
CA GLY A 78 -22.22 9.27 3.60
C GLY A 78 -21.97 10.36 2.57
N PHE A 79 -20.75 10.43 2.02
CA PHE A 79 -20.40 11.41 0.99
C PHE A 79 -21.21 11.22 -0.31
N THR A 80 -21.35 9.97 -0.77
CA THR A 80 -22.04 9.64 -2.03
C THR A 80 -23.55 9.84 -1.90
N LEU A 81 -24.17 9.40 -0.80
CA LEU A 81 -25.59 9.64 -0.53
C LEU A 81 -25.88 11.13 -0.32
N GLY A 82 -24.99 11.86 0.36
CA GLY A 82 -25.11 13.30 0.54
C GLY A 82 -25.12 14.05 -0.80
N LEU A 83 -24.20 13.70 -1.71
CA LEU A 83 -24.17 14.25 -3.06
C LEU A 83 -25.42 13.88 -3.88
N TYR A 84 -25.85 12.61 -3.83
CA TYR A 84 -27.04 12.16 -4.55
C TYR A 84 -28.32 12.83 -4.06
N ALA A 85 -28.49 12.96 -2.75
CA ALA A 85 -29.63 13.65 -2.14
C ALA A 85 -29.66 15.14 -2.52
N LEU A 86 -28.49 15.80 -2.57
CA LEU A 86 -28.38 17.21 -2.94
C LEU A 86 -28.64 17.44 -4.45
N MET A 87 -28.22 16.51 -5.31
CA MET A 87 -28.32 16.68 -6.77
C MET A 87 -29.62 16.18 -7.39
N HIS A 88 -30.16 15.03 -6.96
CA HIS A 88 -31.24 14.32 -7.67
C HIS A 88 -32.49 14.05 -6.82
N GLY A 89 -32.50 14.43 -5.55
CA GLY A 89 -33.62 14.16 -4.63
C GLY A 89 -33.73 12.68 -4.21
N GLY A 90 -34.82 12.35 -3.48
CA GLY A 90 -35.01 11.06 -2.81
C GLY A 90 -35.28 9.86 -3.73
N GLU A 91 -35.68 10.07 -4.98
CA GLU A 91 -36.07 8.99 -5.90
C GLU A 91 -34.89 8.14 -6.42
N GLN A 92 -33.66 8.66 -6.40
CA GLN A 92 -32.47 7.97 -6.93
C GLN A 92 -31.52 7.42 -5.85
N LEU A 93 -31.93 7.42 -4.58
CA LEU A 93 -31.11 6.92 -3.47
C LEU A 93 -30.74 5.42 -3.62
N GLY A 94 -31.60 4.64 -4.28
CA GLY A 94 -31.33 3.23 -4.60
C GLY A 94 -30.13 3.06 -5.54
N GLN A 95 -29.98 3.94 -6.53
CA GLN A 95 -28.86 3.89 -7.48
C GLN A 95 -27.55 4.30 -6.81
N GLY A 96 -27.59 5.32 -5.94
CA GLY A 96 -26.43 5.74 -5.14
C GLY A 96 -25.94 4.62 -4.22
N THR A 97 -26.85 3.89 -3.57
CA THR A 97 -26.51 2.74 -2.72
C THR A 97 -25.85 1.61 -3.52
N LEU A 98 -26.37 1.32 -4.71
CA LEU A 98 -25.80 0.31 -5.61
C LEU A 98 -24.39 0.69 -6.10
N ALA A 99 -24.16 1.96 -6.43
CA ALA A 99 -22.84 2.45 -6.82
C ALA A 99 -21.82 2.30 -5.67
N VAL A 100 -22.20 2.67 -4.45
CA VAL A 100 -21.35 2.49 -3.25
C VAL A 100 -21.07 1.02 -2.99
N ALA A 101 -22.08 0.14 -3.14
CA ALA A 101 -21.91 -1.30 -3.00
C ALA A 101 -20.90 -1.87 -4.02
N ARG A 102 -20.98 -1.44 -5.29
CA ARG A 102 -20.03 -1.85 -6.34
C ARG A 102 -18.60 -1.41 -6.04
N ILE A 103 -18.41 -0.15 -5.65
CA ILE A 103 -17.08 0.37 -5.32
C ILE A 103 -16.51 -0.36 -4.11
N THR A 104 -17.35 -0.64 -3.11
CA THR A 104 -16.96 -1.42 -1.93
C THR A 104 -16.54 -2.83 -2.34
N LEU A 105 -17.33 -3.53 -3.15
CA LEU A 105 -17.02 -4.86 -3.66
C LEU A 105 -15.73 -4.90 -4.49
N ALA A 106 -15.42 -3.84 -5.23
CA ALA A 106 -14.18 -3.72 -5.99
C ALA A 106 -12.95 -3.50 -5.08
N LEU A 107 -13.14 -2.86 -3.92
CA LEU A 107 -12.07 -2.53 -2.97
C LEU A 107 -11.72 -3.69 -2.03
N LEU A 108 -12.68 -4.55 -1.70
CA LEU A 108 -12.49 -5.66 -0.75
C LEU A 108 -11.34 -6.63 -1.14
N PRO A 109 -11.20 -7.08 -2.41
CA PRO A 109 -10.06 -7.88 -2.84
C PRO A 109 -8.72 -7.17 -2.62
N GLY A 110 -8.65 -5.87 -2.90
CA GLY A 110 -7.44 -5.06 -2.71
C GLY A 110 -7.03 -4.96 -1.24
N TRP A 111 -7.99 -4.77 -0.34
CA TRP A 111 -7.73 -4.80 1.10
C TRP A 111 -7.23 -6.18 1.54
N TRP A 112 -7.88 -7.25 1.07
CA TRP A 112 -7.48 -8.62 1.38
C TRP A 112 -6.03 -8.88 0.97
N LEU A 113 -5.65 -8.51 -0.26
CA LEU A 113 -4.28 -8.64 -0.75
C LEU A 113 -3.26 -7.90 0.12
N SER A 114 -3.61 -6.68 0.54
CA SER A 114 -2.73 -5.87 1.40
C SER A 114 -2.55 -6.46 2.80
N VAL A 115 -3.46 -7.30 3.28
CA VAL A 115 -3.35 -8.01 4.56
C VAL A 115 -2.58 -9.31 4.39
N THR A 116 -2.85 -10.07 3.33
CA THR A 116 -2.29 -11.41 3.13
C THR A 116 -0.88 -11.41 2.57
N VAL A 117 -0.59 -10.53 1.59
CA VAL A 117 0.68 -10.51 0.86
C VAL A 117 1.57 -9.36 1.35
N ARG A 118 2.87 -9.62 1.43
CA ARG A 118 3.88 -8.59 1.72
C ARG A 118 4.14 -7.70 0.49
N PRO A 119 4.32 -6.38 0.64
CA PRO A 119 4.57 -5.49 -0.49
C PRO A 119 5.82 -5.87 -1.29
N GLU A 120 6.84 -6.46 -0.64
CA GLU A 120 8.05 -6.96 -1.30
C GLU A 120 7.73 -8.09 -2.28
N ARG A 121 6.82 -9.01 -1.92
CA ARG A 121 6.38 -10.13 -2.79
C ARG A 121 5.58 -9.64 -4.00
N ILE A 122 4.77 -8.60 -3.82
CA ILE A 122 4.05 -7.96 -4.95
C ILE A 122 5.07 -7.37 -5.93
N GLY A 123 6.12 -6.73 -5.40
CA GLY A 123 7.25 -6.25 -6.20
C GLY A 123 7.98 -7.36 -6.97
N GLU A 124 8.28 -8.49 -6.30
CA GLU A 124 8.91 -9.66 -6.93
C GLU A 124 8.08 -10.22 -8.09
N VAL A 125 6.77 -10.38 -7.90
CA VAL A 125 5.87 -10.85 -8.98
C VAL A 125 5.85 -9.86 -10.14
N LEU A 126 5.80 -8.55 -9.84
CA LEU A 126 5.83 -7.53 -10.89
C LEU A 126 7.14 -7.57 -11.69
N CYS A 127 8.26 -7.81 -11.01
CA CYS A 127 9.57 -7.99 -11.62
C CYS A 127 9.66 -9.21 -12.56
N LEU A 128 8.80 -10.24 -12.39
CA LEU A 128 8.75 -11.37 -13.32
C LEU A 128 8.15 -10.99 -14.69
N VAL A 129 7.21 -10.05 -14.70
CA VAL A 129 6.54 -9.60 -15.93
C VAL A 129 7.34 -8.46 -16.60
N MET A 130 8.10 -7.70 -15.82
CA MET A 130 8.81 -6.52 -16.31
C MET A 130 10.20 -6.84 -16.90
N PRO A 131 10.69 -6.04 -17.86
CA PRO A 131 12.09 -6.11 -18.32
C PRO A 131 13.07 -5.83 -17.17
N ALA A 132 14.24 -6.47 -17.21
CA ALA A 132 15.25 -6.42 -16.13
C ALA A 132 15.62 -5.00 -15.65
N LYS A 133 15.63 -4.01 -16.56
CA LYS A 133 15.89 -2.60 -16.22
C LYS A 133 14.83 -2.02 -15.29
N TRP A 134 13.55 -2.31 -15.55
CA TRP A 134 12.44 -1.83 -14.74
C TRP A 134 12.31 -2.60 -13.42
N ALA A 135 12.56 -3.91 -13.45
CA ALA A 135 12.62 -4.73 -12.25
C ALA A 135 13.65 -4.19 -11.23
N PHE A 136 14.83 -3.77 -11.71
CA PHE A 136 15.83 -3.13 -10.87
C PHE A 136 15.32 -1.84 -10.21
N VAL A 137 14.67 -0.96 -10.98
CA VAL A 137 14.13 0.32 -10.46
C VAL A 137 13.05 0.08 -9.41
N VAL A 138 12.14 -0.87 -9.65
CA VAL A 138 11.08 -1.24 -8.72
C VAL A 138 11.66 -1.82 -7.43
N ALA A 139 12.56 -2.79 -7.54
CA ALA A 139 13.21 -3.41 -6.40
C ALA A 139 14.02 -2.39 -5.57
N ALA A 140 14.76 -1.51 -6.25
CA ALA A 140 15.51 -0.43 -5.60
C ALA A 140 14.59 0.52 -4.85
N SER A 141 13.45 0.89 -5.45
CA SER A 141 12.49 1.82 -4.86
C SER A 141 11.78 1.23 -3.63
N ILE A 142 11.35 -0.04 -3.69
CA ILE A 142 10.73 -0.74 -2.56
C ILE A 142 11.73 -0.92 -1.42
N GLY A 143 12.97 -1.35 -1.72
CA GLY A 143 14.01 -1.53 -0.72
C GLY A 143 14.49 -0.24 -0.07
N LEU A 144 14.43 0.88 -0.80
CA LEU A 144 14.83 2.20 -0.31
C LEU A 144 13.76 2.84 0.60
N LEU A 145 12.49 2.53 0.40
CA LEU A 145 11.37 3.10 1.14
C LEU A 145 11.54 3.08 2.68
N PRO A 146 11.87 1.95 3.35
CA PRO A 146 12.01 1.93 4.81
C PRO A 146 13.12 2.85 5.31
N PHE A 147 14.26 2.88 4.64
CA PHE A 147 15.36 3.79 4.98
C PHE A 147 14.91 5.25 4.86
N MET A 148 14.21 5.60 3.78
CA MET A 148 13.71 6.96 3.59
C MET A 148 12.70 7.37 4.66
N THR A 149 11.84 6.46 5.12
CA THR A 149 10.90 6.80 6.21
C THR A 149 11.61 7.15 7.51
N GLN A 150 12.77 6.55 7.79
CA GLN A 150 13.58 6.85 8.97
C GLN A 150 14.25 8.22 8.82
N GLU A 151 14.88 8.47 7.67
CA GLU A 151 15.53 9.77 7.38
C GLU A 151 14.55 10.94 7.43
N ILE A 152 13.33 10.76 6.90
CA ILE A 152 12.26 11.77 7.02
C ILE A 152 11.95 12.06 8.49
N ALA A 153 11.83 11.01 9.31
CA ALA A 153 11.50 11.17 10.72
C ALA A 153 12.62 11.90 11.48
N GLU A 154 13.88 11.60 11.18
CA GLU A 154 15.04 12.24 11.80
C GLU A 154 15.17 13.71 11.38
N ILE A 155 15.12 14.01 10.07
CA ILE A 155 15.16 15.38 9.56
C ILE A 155 14.02 16.19 10.16
N TYR A 156 12.80 15.62 10.18
CA TYR A 156 11.64 16.28 10.77
C TYR A 156 11.84 16.59 12.26
N GLN A 157 12.39 15.64 13.03
CA GLN A 157 12.68 15.87 14.45
C GLN A 157 13.75 16.94 14.66
N LEU A 158 14.83 16.93 13.87
CA LEU A 158 15.90 17.93 13.94
C LEU A 158 15.39 19.34 13.60
N GLN A 159 14.57 19.47 12.56
CA GLN A 159 14.01 20.78 12.19
C GLN A 159 13.02 21.29 13.23
N ARG A 160 12.27 20.39 13.88
CA ARG A 160 11.42 20.76 15.00
C ARG A 160 12.21 21.23 16.21
N LEU A 161 13.37 20.61 16.52
CA LEU A 161 14.28 21.07 17.57
C LEU A 161 14.88 22.44 17.26
N ARG A 162 15.09 22.76 15.97
CA ARG A 162 15.53 24.07 15.49
C ARG A 162 14.44 25.15 15.53
N GLY A 163 13.22 24.81 15.96
CA GLY A 163 12.12 25.76 16.10
C GLY A 163 11.28 25.96 14.82
N ALA A 164 11.44 25.13 13.79
CA ALA A 164 10.62 25.21 12.59
C ALA A 164 9.15 24.91 12.91
N ARG A 165 8.21 25.65 12.30
CA ARG A 165 6.76 25.58 12.61
C ARG A 165 6.07 24.46 11.85
N ILE A 166 6.60 23.25 12.00
CA ILE A 166 6.21 22.06 11.24
C ILE A 166 5.41 21.08 12.13
N ALA A 167 4.92 21.51 13.29
CA ALA A 167 4.10 20.64 14.13
C ALA A 167 2.81 20.22 13.40
N PRO A 168 2.23 19.04 13.68
CA PRO A 168 1.04 18.55 12.97
C PRO A 168 -0.15 19.53 13.03
N LYS A 169 -0.27 20.29 14.12
CA LYS A 169 -1.29 21.33 14.29
C LYS A 169 -1.01 22.59 13.46
N GLN A 170 0.26 22.88 13.17
CA GLN A 170 0.70 24.06 12.41
C GLN A 170 0.66 23.83 10.91
N LEU A 171 0.78 22.57 10.46
CA LEU A 171 0.66 22.18 9.05
C LEU A 171 -0.76 22.29 8.48
N LEU A 172 -1.77 22.48 9.33
CA LEU A 172 -3.13 22.82 8.89
C LEU A 172 -3.19 24.20 8.22
N ASN A 173 -2.24 25.09 8.51
CA ASN A 173 -2.17 26.40 7.87
C ASN A 173 -1.29 26.31 6.60
N PRO A 174 -1.84 26.55 5.39
CA PRO A 174 -1.10 26.41 4.13
C PRO A 174 0.10 27.37 4.04
N ARG A 175 0.11 28.45 4.83
CA ARG A 175 1.22 29.40 4.90
C ARG A 175 2.52 28.79 5.47
N ASN A 176 2.43 27.68 6.20
CA ASN A 176 3.57 26.98 6.80
C ASN A 176 4.15 25.87 5.89
N TRP A 177 3.52 25.58 4.76
CA TRP A 177 3.96 24.53 3.84
C TRP A 177 5.31 24.80 3.15
N PRO A 178 5.66 26.06 2.80
CA PRO A 178 7.00 26.36 2.29
C PRO A 178 8.11 25.99 3.29
N GLU A 179 7.90 26.21 4.60
CA GLU A 179 8.86 25.81 5.63
C GLU A 179 9.06 24.30 5.66
N LEU A 180 7.98 23.51 5.54
CA LEU A 180 8.08 22.05 5.41
C LEU A 180 8.91 21.66 4.18
N ALA A 181 8.65 22.30 3.04
CA ALA A 181 9.37 22.02 1.80
C ALA A 181 10.88 22.32 1.96
N TYR A 182 11.24 23.53 2.37
CA TYR A 182 12.64 23.96 2.52
C TYR A 182 13.40 23.19 3.60
N CYS A 183 12.76 22.91 4.73
CA CYS A 183 13.44 22.30 5.87
C CYS A 183 13.48 20.77 5.82
N VAL A 184 12.52 20.11 5.17
CA VAL A 184 12.41 18.64 5.16
C VAL A 184 12.51 18.08 3.75
N LEU A 185 11.71 18.57 2.80
CA LEU A 185 11.64 17.99 1.45
C LEU A 185 12.93 18.20 0.64
N PHE A 186 13.50 19.41 0.67
CA PHE A 186 14.75 19.69 -0.06
C PHE A 186 15.95 18.88 0.47
N PRO A 187 16.22 18.83 1.79
CA PRO A 187 17.28 17.96 2.33
C PRO A 187 17.07 16.49 1.97
N LEU A 188 15.82 16.02 2.01
CA LEU A 188 15.46 14.67 1.62
C LEU A 188 15.77 14.40 0.15
N LEU A 189 15.43 15.33 -0.75
CA LEU A 189 15.70 15.21 -2.18
C LEU A 189 17.19 15.14 -2.47
N ILE A 190 18.00 15.97 -1.79
CA ILE A 190 19.46 15.96 -1.92
C ILE A 190 20.03 14.61 -1.46
N GLN A 191 19.53 14.08 -0.34
CA GLN A 191 19.95 12.78 0.18
C GLN A 191 19.55 11.63 -0.74
N LEU A 192 18.35 11.67 -1.30
CA LEU A 192 17.88 10.73 -2.33
C LEU A 192 18.79 10.76 -3.56
N LEU A 193 19.15 11.94 -4.04
CA LEU A 193 20.02 12.06 -5.22
C LEU A 193 21.43 11.49 -4.95
N LYS A 194 21.99 11.77 -3.76
CA LYS A 194 23.28 11.21 -3.34
C LYS A 194 23.22 9.69 -3.25
N LEU A 195 22.16 9.15 -2.65
CA LEU A 195 21.99 7.72 -2.45
C LEU A 195 21.73 6.99 -3.78
N ALA A 196 20.91 7.57 -4.65
CA ALA A 196 20.71 7.05 -6.02
C ALA A 196 22.04 7.00 -6.79
N LYS A 197 22.87 8.05 -6.69
CA LYS A 197 24.20 8.07 -7.31
C LYS A 197 25.10 6.96 -6.75
N GLN A 198 25.13 6.78 -5.43
CA GLN A 198 25.92 5.72 -4.78
C GLN A 198 25.44 4.32 -5.20
N MET A 199 24.12 4.11 -5.23
CA MET A 199 23.52 2.85 -5.65
C MET A 199 23.84 2.54 -7.12
N ALA A 200 23.77 3.54 -8.00
CA ALA A 200 24.13 3.39 -9.41
C ALA A 200 25.62 3.05 -9.59
N LEU A 201 26.52 3.71 -8.84
CA LEU A 201 27.95 3.41 -8.86
C LEU A 201 28.24 1.99 -8.36
N ALA A 202 27.60 1.56 -7.27
CA ALA A 202 27.74 0.22 -6.71
C ALA A 202 27.15 -0.86 -7.64
N ALA A 203 26.05 -0.57 -8.33
CA ALA A 203 25.48 -1.46 -9.33
C ALA A 203 26.43 -1.60 -10.54
N LYS A 204 27.01 -0.48 -11.01
CA LYS A 204 27.98 -0.48 -12.11
C LYS A 204 29.25 -1.25 -11.74
N SER A 205 29.77 -1.11 -10.52
CA SER A 205 30.95 -1.85 -10.06
C SER A 205 30.70 -3.35 -9.90
N ARG A 206 29.44 -3.77 -9.74
CA ARG A 206 29.01 -5.18 -9.74
C ARG A 206 28.64 -5.69 -11.14
N HIS A 207 28.99 -4.96 -12.20
CA HIS A 207 28.69 -5.28 -13.59
C HIS A 207 27.18 -5.49 -13.87
N PHE A 208 26.31 -4.80 -13.12
CA PHE A 208 24.88 -4.86 -13.35
C PHE A 208 24.54 -4.31 -14.74
N GLY A 209 23.82 -5.10 -15.55
CA GLY A 209 23.44 -4.75 -16.92
C GLY A 209 24.41 -5.22 -18.03
N HIS A 210 25.49 -5.93 -17.70
CA HIS A 210 26.37 -6.54 -18.71
C HIS A 210 25.75 -7.77 -19.39
N THR A 211 24.87 -8.49 -18.68
CA THR A 211 24.20 -9.70 -19.20
C THR A 211 22.71 -9.43 -19.41
N SER A 212 22.20 -9.77 -20.60
CA SER A 212 20.78 -9.57 -20.96
C SER A 212 19.79 -10.45 -20.16
N LYS A 213 20.28 -11.53 -19.54
CA LYS A 213 19.51 -12.43 -18.66
C LYS A 213 20.27 -12.62 -17.34
N PRO A 214 20.04 -11.77 -16.33
CA PRO A 214 20.63 -11.94 -15.02
C PRO A 214 20.04 -13.17 -14.33
N THR A 215 20.86 -13.94 -13.62
CA THR A 215 20.38 -15.02 -12.74
C THR A 215 19.69 -14.41 -11.53
N HIS A 216 18.44 -14.79 -11.29
CA HIS A 216 17.68 -14.31 -10.15
C HIS A 216 18.05 -15.12 -8.90
N TRP A 217 18.54 -14.45 -7.85
CA TRP A 217 18.71 -15.08 -6.54
C TRP A 217 17.36 -15.14 -5.84
N GLN A 218 16.79 -16.33 -5.71
CA GLN A 218 15.55 -16.52 -4.95
C GLN A 218 15.89 -16.66 -3.46
N ASP A 219 15.20 -15.93 -2.60
CA ASP A 219 15.28 -16.16 -1.15
C ASP A 219 14.60 -17.50 -0.83
N THR A 220 15.41 -18.56 -0.66
CA THR A 220 15.01 -19.95 -0.39
C THR A 220 14.33 -20.16 0.96
N ARG A 221 14.15 -19.10 1.77
CA ARG A 221 13.42 -19.16 3.05
C ARG A 221 11.95 -19.59 2.93
N SER A 222 11.39 -19.65 1.73
CA SER A 222 10.01 -20.12 1.49
C SER A 222 9.86 -21.64 1.27
N GLU A 223 10.94 -22.40 0.99
CA GLU A 223 10.82 -23.86 0.78
C GLU A 223 10.97 -24.70 2.06
N HIS A 224 11.62 -24.17 3.10
CA HIS A 224 11.91 -24.95 4.33
C HIS A 224 10.83 -24.86 5.42
N GLY A 225 9.68 -24.24 5.13
CA GLY A 225 8.53 -24.20 6.05
C GLY A 225 7.61 -25.43 5.98
N ASN A 226 7.92 -26.40 5.11
CA ASN A 226 7.15 -27.63 4.96
C ASN A 226 8.07 -28.86 5.15
N LYS A 227 8.48 -29.07 6.40
CA LYS A 227 8.89 -30.38 6.92
C LYS A 227 8.30 -30.53 8.31
#